data_AF-A0A6G1WG17-F1
#
_entry.id   AF-A0A6G1WG17-F1
#
_cell.length_a   1.000
_cell.length_b   1.000
_cell.length_c   1.000
_cell.angle_alpha   90.00
_cell.angle_beta   90.00
_cell.angle_gamma   90.00
#
_symmetry.space_group_name_H-M   'P 1'
#
loop_
_entity.id
_entity.type
_entity.pdbx_description
1 polymer ?
#
loop_
_entity_poly.entity_id
_entity_poly.type
_entity_poly.pdbx_seq_one_letter_code
_entity_poly.pdbx_strand_id
1 'polypeptide(L)' 'MDVTAAIRLAAAVLFLLLLAMEAVNTAIEEIIDRISPDVSDTGKHAKDLGSLAVFCLISANSILLLYALALHLTA' A
#
# COMPACT_ATOMS: atom_id res chain seq x y z
N MET A 1 9.90 19.39 -18.15
CA MET A 1 9.80 17.97 -18.56
C MET A 1 10.32 17.01 -17.50
N ASP A 2 11.31 17.40 -16.69
CA ASP A 2 11.94 16.51 -15.69
C ASP A 2 11.02 16.19 -14.50
N VAL A 3 10.30 17.18 -13.97
CA VAL A 3 9.37 16.99 -12.84
C VAL A 3 8.28 15.98 -13.16
N THR A 4 7.71 16.03 -14.38
CA THR A 4 6.67 15.09 -14.81
C THR A 4 7.23 13.66 -14.98
N ALA A 5 8.47 13.51 -15.45
CA ALA A 5 9.12 12.21 -15.54
C ALA A 5 9.38 11.61 -14.15
N ALA A 6 9.84 12.42 -13.21
CA ALA A 6 10.05 12.00 -11.82
C ALA A 6 8.75 11.54 -11.15
N ILE A 7 7.65 12.28 -11.31
CA ILE A 7 6.33 11.91 -10.78
C ILE A 7 5.84 10.58 -11.35
N ARG A 8 5.98 10.36 -12.67
CA ARG A 8 5.59 9.10 -13.31
C ARG A 8 6.41 7.91 -12.80
N LEU A 9 7.72 8.08 -12.64
CA LEU A 9 8.58 7.03 -12.09
C LEU A 9 8.23 6.72 -10.64
N ALA A 10 8.03 7.76 -9.81
CA ALA A 10 7.62 7.60 -8.42
C ALA A 10 6.27 6.87 -8.31
N ALA A 11 5.30 7.20 -9.17
CA ALA A 11 4.01 6.50 -9.21
C ALA A 11 4.16 5.02 -9.59
N ALA A 12 5.00 4.70 -10.58
CA ALA A 12 5.26 3.31 -10.96
C ALA A 12 5.91 2.50 -9.82
N VAL A 13 6.89 3.09 -9.13
CA VAL A 13 7.56 2.45 -7.99
C VAL A 13 6.61 2.27 -6.81
N LEU A 14 5.83 3.29 -6.44
CA LEU A 14 4.85 3.20 -5.36
C LEU A 14 3.73 2.21 -5.65
N PHE A 15 3.33 2.06 -6.91
CA PHE A 15 2.35 1.07 -7.33
C PHE A 15 2.90 -0.36 -7.20
N LEU A 16 4.14 -0.60 -7.64
CA LEU A 16 4.80 -1.90 -7.44
C LEU A 16 4.96 -2.23 -5.95
N LEU A 17 5.29 -1.22 -5.12
CA LEU A 17 5.40 -1.39 -3.68
C LEU A 17 4.04 -1.71 -3.03
N LEU A 18 2.96 -1.09 -3.50
CA LEU A 18 1.60 -1.43 -3.08
C LEU A 18 1.27 -2.90 -3.36
N LEU A 19 1.53 -3.37 -4.58
CA LEU A 19 1.30 -4.78 -4.94
C LEU A 19 2.15 -5.74 -4.11
N ALA A 20 3.42 -5.38 -3.86
CA ALA A 20 4.32 -6.18 -3.04
C ALA A 20 3.80 -6.29 -1.59
N MET A 21 3.33 -5.18 -1.01
CA MET A 21 2.79 -5.18 0.35
C MET A 21 1.42 -5.85 0.46
N GLU A 22 0.58 -5.79 -0.57
CA GLU A 22 -0.66 -6.58 -0.63
C GLU A 22 -0.34 -8.08 -0.61
N ALA A 23 0.63 -8.53 -1.41
CA ALA A 23 1.07 -9.92 -1.42
C ALA A 23 1.64 -10.36 -0.06
N VAL A 24 2.39 -9.48 0.62
CA VAL A 24 2.85 -9.72 1.99
C VAL A 24 1.69 -9.79 2.99
N ASN A 25 0.69 -8.91 2.88
CA ASN A 25 -0.51 -8.95 3.72
C ASN A 25 -1.26 -10.27 3.56
N THR A 26 -1.52 -10.70 2.32
CA THR A 26 -2.17 -11.99 2.04
C THR A 26 -1.34 -13.17 2.56
N ALA A 27 -0.02 -13.14 2.42
CA ALA A 27 0.85 -14.18 2.96
C ALA A 27 0.78 -14.26 4.50
N ILE A 28 0.70 -13.11 5.19
CA ILE A 28 0.51 -13.05 6.64
C ILE A 28 -0.86 -13.62 7.02
N GLU A 29 -1.93 -13.22 6.32
CA GLU A 29 -3.28 -13.74 6.56
C GLU A 29 -3.33 -15.28 6.45
N GLU A 30 -2.78 -15.84 5.38
CA GLU A 30 -2.69 -17.29 5.16
C GLU A 30 -1.88 -18.02 6.25
N ILE A 31 -0.76 -17.43 6.68
CA ILE A 31 0.05 -18.00 7.79
C ILE A 31 -0.74 -17.97 9.10
N ILE A 32 -1.42 -16.87 9.40
CA ILE A 32 -2.23 -16.71 10.62
C ILE A 32 -3.40 -17.69 10.61
N ASP A 33 -4.12 -17.83 9.49
CA ASP A 33 -5.24 -18.76 9.35
C ASP A 33 -4.81 -20.22 9.48
N ARG A 34 -3.58 -20.54 9.08
CA ARG A 34 -3.02 -21.88 9.26
C ARG A 34 -2.55 -22.15 10.70
N ILE A 35 -2.00 -21.16 11.40
CA ILE A 35 -1.46 -21.32 12.76
C ILE A 35 -2.56 -21.25 13.83
N SER A 36 -3.56 -20.38 13.64
CA SER A 36 -4.65 -20.14 14.58
C SER A 36 -5.99 -20.26 13.86
N PRO A 37 -6.45 -21.49 13.57
CA PRO A 37 -7.72 -21.71 12.88
C PRO A 37 -8.93 -21.21 13.70
N ASP A 38 -8.81 -21.15 15.03
CA ASP A 38 -9.73 -20.42 15.89
C ASP A 38 -9.30 -18.94 15.98
N VAL A 39 -10.28 -18.04 15.99
CA VAL A 39 -10.04 -16.59 16.08
C VAL A 39 -9.30 -16.27 17.38
N SER A 40 -8.04 -15.85 17.27
CA SER A 40 -7.23 -15.36 18.39
C SER A 40 -7.06 -13.85 18.32
N ASP A 41 -6.95 -13.20 19.49
CA ASP A 41 -6.71 -11.75 19.57
C ASP A 41 -5.38 -11.37 18.92
N THR A 42 -4.35 -12.21 19.06
CA THR A 42 -3.04 -12.03 18.41
C THR A 42 -3.11 -12.18 16.90
N GLY A 43 -3.87 -13.17 16.40
CA GLY A 43 -4.10 -13.35 14.97
C GLY A 43 -4.84 -12.16 14.35
N LYS A 44 -5.83 -11.63 15.06
CA LYS A 44 -6.55 -10.41 14.65
C LYS A 44 -5.60 -9.21 14.56
N HIS A 45 -4.78 -8.96 15.58
CA HIS A 45 -3.81 -7.87 15.54
C HIS A 45 -2.80 -7.99 14.40
N ALA A 46 -2.35 -9.20 14.07
CA ALA A 46 -1.44 -9.42 12.95
C ALA A 46 -2.08 -9.01 11.61
N LYS A 47 -3.35 -9.38 11.38
CA LYS A 47 -4.11 -9.02 10.17
C LYS A 47 -4.44 -7.52 10.11
N ASP A 48 -4.80 -6.92 11.23
CA ASP A 48 -5.05 -5.47 11.32
C ASP A 48 -3.80 -4.65 10.97
N LEU A 49 -2.62 -5.09 11.43
CA LEU A 49 -1.35 -4.43 11.11
C LEU A 49 -0.94 -4.62 9.64
N GLY A 50 -1.18 -5.80 9.07
CA GLY A 50 -0.93 -6.06 7.65
C GLY A 50 -1.76 -5.17 6.75
N SER A 51 -3.08 -5.10 7.00
CA SER A 51 -4.00 -4.24 6.25
C SER A 51 -3.74 -2.74 6.47
N LEU A 52 -3.28 -2.33 7.67
CA LEU A 52 -2.82 -0.96 7.93
C LEU A 52 -1.61 -0.60 7.04
N ALA A 53 -0.67 -1.52 6.82
CA ALA A 53 0.49 -1.27 5.98
C ALA A 53 0.08 -1.04 4.51
N VAL A 54 -0.86 -1.84 3.99
CA VAL A 54 -1.47 -1.64 2.67
C VAL A 54 -2.17 -0.28 2.61
N PHE A 55 -2.97 0.07 3.61
CA PHE A 55 -3.67 1.36 3.68
C PHE A 55 -2.72 2.56 3.64
N CYS A 56 -1.59 2.50 4.34
CA CYS A 56 -0.56 3.51 4.29
C CYS A 56 0.00 3.70 2.87
N LEU A 57 0.19 2.61 2.11
CA LEU A 57 0.66 2.69 0.73
C LEU A 57 -0.40 3.22 -0.24
N ILE A 58 -1.67 2.85 -0.06
CA ILE A 58 -2.78 3.47 -0.80
C ILE A 58 -2.82 4.97 -0.54
N SER A 59 -2.64 5.38 0.72
CA SER A 59 -2.60 6.80 1.12
C SER A 59 -1.42 7.52 0.46
N ALA A 60 -0.23 6.92 0.43
CA ALA A 60 0.95 7.50 -0.24
C ALA A 60 0.74 7.66 -1.75
N ASN A 61 0.17 6.66 -2.42
CA ASN A 61 -0.20 6.73 -3.83
C ASN A 61 -1.24 7.84 -4.09
N SER A 62 -2.23 7.96 -3.20
CA SER A 62 -3.27 9.00 -3.30
C SER A 62 -2.71 10.41 -3.14
N ILE A 63 -1.79 10.62 -2.18
CA ILE A 63 -1.10 11.91 -2.00
C ILE A 63 -0.29 12.28 -3.24
N LEU A 64 0.46 11.33 -3.81
CA LEU A 64 1.23 11.58 -5.04
C LEU A 64 0.32 11.94 -6.22
N LEU A 65 -0.82 11.24 -6.36
CA LEU A 65 -1.82 11.53 -7.39
C LEU A 65 -2.40 12.94 -7.23
N LEU A 66 -2.82 13.32 -6.02
CA LEU A 66 -3.36 14.64 -5.74
C LEU A 66 -2.34 15.74 -6.00
N TYR A 67 -1.08 15.52 -5.62
CA TYR A 67 0.01 16.45 -5.93
C TYR A 67 0.22 16.61 -7.43
N ALA A 68 0.25 15.50 -8.18
CA ALA A 68 0.39 15.51 -9.63
C ALA A 68 -0.79 16.24 -10.31
N LEU A 69 -2.01 16.02 -9.83
CA LEU A 69 -3.21 16.69 -10.33
C LEU A 69 -3.17 18.20 -10.04
N ALA A 70 -2.80 18.60 -8.82
CA ALA A 70 -2.68 20.00 -8.45
C ALA A 70 -1.68 20.74 -9.36
N LEU A 71 -0.52 20.15 -9.63
CA LEU A 71 0.46 20.70 -10.57
C LEU A 71 -0.08 20.81 -12.00
N HIS A 72 -0.91 19.85 -12.43
CA HIS A 72 -1.48 19.87 -13.76
C HIS A 72 -2.56 20.95 -13.92
N LEU A 73 -3.32 21.24 -12.85
CA LEU A 73 -4.36 22.26 -12.86
C LEU A 73 -3.80 23.69 -12.71
N THR A 74 -2.59 23.85 -12.18
CA THR A 74 -1.93 25.16 -12.01
C THR A 74 -0.95 25.52 -13.12
N ALA A 75 -0.65 24.58 -14.04
CA ALA A 75 0.19 24.77 -15.22
C ALA A 75 -0.62 25.27 -16.41
#